data_AF-A0A7C6YN34-F1
#
_entry.id   AF-A0A7C6YN34-F1
#
_cell.length_a   1.000
_cell.length_b   1.000
_cell.length_c   1.000
_cell.angle_alpha   90.00
_cell.angle_beta   90.00
_cell.angle_gamma   90.00
#
_symmetry.space_group_name_H-M   'P 1'
#
loop_
_entity.id
_entity.type
_entity.pdbx_description
1 polymer ?
#
loop_
_entity_poly.entity_id
_entity_poly.type
_entity_poly.pdbx_seq_one_letter_code
_entity_poly.pdbx_strand_id
1 'polypeptide(L)'
;MKKTYKIIFEKKAAKFLTGQILQQKKKLAAAIYRLPDGNVKPIKGYENFYRLRVGDYRVIFTINDKDLIIIVLTIGNRGEI
;
A
#
# COMPACT_ATOMS: atom_id res chain seq x y z
N MET A 1 -17.95 -13.54 0.61
CA MET A 1 -17.92 -12.58 1.74
C MET A 1 -16.70 -11.68 1.57
N LYS A 2 -16.85 -10.35 1.70
CA LYS A 2 -15.73 -9.41 1.60
C LYS A 2 -14.94 -9.47 2.91
N LYS A 3 -13.63 -9.76 2.85
CA LYS A 3 -12.75 -9.71 4.02
C LYS A 3 -12.42 -8.25 4.32
N THR A 4 -12.56 -7.84 5.58
CA THR A 4 -12.17 -6.51 6.05
C THR A 4 -10.78 -6.60 6.67
N TYR A 5 -9.80 -5.89 6.11
CA TYR A 5 -8.44 -5.90 6.61
C TYR A 5 -8.16 -4.65 7.46
N LYS A 6 -7.43 -4.84 8.57
CA LYS A 6 -6.82 -3.74 9.32
C LYS A 6 -5.56 -3.30 8.59
N ILE A 7 -5.45 -2.00 8.30
CA ILE A 7 -4.28 -1.43 7.62
C ILE A 7 -3.37 -0.78 8.67
N ILE A 8 -2.12 -1.20 8.68
CA ILE A 8 -1.06 -0.67 9.54
C ILE A 8 0.00 -0.04 8.65
N PHE A 9 0.47 1.15 9.02
CA PHE A 9 1.53 1.85 8.28
C PHE A 9 2.83 1.80 9.04
N GLU A 10 3.89 1.38 8.35
CA GLU A 10 5.26 1.61 8.83
C GLU A 10 5.60 3.10 8.85
N LYS A 11 6.54 3.48 9.72
CA LYS A 11 6.93 4.89 9.91
C LYS A 11 7.33 5.58 8.61
N LYS A 12 8.01 4.86 7.71
CA LYS A 12 8.43 5.37 6.39
C LYS A 12 7.23 5.62 5.47
N ALA A 13 6.31 4.67 5.37
CA ALA A 13 5.08 4.81 4.59
C ALA A 13 4.22 5.97 5.10
N ALA A 14 4.03 6.06 6.42
CA ALA A 14 3.27 7.13 7.05
C ALA A 14 3.89 8.50 6.75
N LYS A 15 5.22 8.64 6.89
CA LYS A 15 5.95 9.88 6.59
C LYS A 15 5.80 10.29 5.12
N PHE A 16 5.91 9.34 4.20
CA PHE A 16 5.73 9.63 2.77
C PHE A 16 4.31 10.13 2.48
N LEU A 17 3.30 9.42 2.99
CA LEU A 17 1.89 9.78 2.78
C LEU A 17 1.57 11.16 3.35
N THR A 18 2.02 11.47 4.57
CA THR A 18 1.76 12.75 5.22
C THR A 18 2.47 13.91 4.53
N GLY A 19 3.63 13.66 3.90
CA GLY A 19 4.38 14.65 3.13
C GLY A 19 3.78 15.01 1.77
N GLN A 20 2.78 14.28 1.26
CA GLN A 20 2.15 14.60 -0.02
C GLN A 20 1.15 15.76 0.09
N ILE A 21 0.94 16.48 -1.02
CA ILE A 21 -0.14 17.47 -1.13
C ILE A 21 -1.51 16.82 -0.90
N LEU A 22 -2.49 17.60 -0.46
CA LEU A 22 -3.80 17.09 -0.03
C LEU A 22 -4.49 16.20 -1.09
N GLN A 23 -4.40 16.59 -2.37
CA GLN A 23 -4.98 15.83 -3.47
C GLN A 23 -4.34 14.45 -3.65
N GLN A 24 -3.01 14.38 -3.64
CA GLN A 24 -2.27 13.12 -3.75
C GLN A 24 -2.46 12.24 -2.51
N LYS A 25 -2.44 12.85 -1.32
CA LYS A 25 -2.72 12.17 -0.04
C LYS A 25 -4.08 11.49 -0.05
N LYS A 26 -5.14 12.20 -0.48
CA LYS A 26 -6.50 11.64 -0.61
C LYS A 26 -6.55 10.48 -1.61
N LYS A 27 -5.92 10.63 -2.78
CA LYS A 27 -5.86 9.56 -3.80
C LYS A 27 -5.14 8.31 -3.29
N LEU A 28 -3.99 8.48 -2.64
CA LEU A 28 -3.23 7.39 -2.04
C LEU A 28 -4.01 6.69 -0.94
N ALA A 29 -4.54 7.44 0.02
CA ALA A 29 -5.31 6.89 1.13
C ALA A 29 -6.53 6.10 0.61
N ALA A 30 -7.32 6.66 -0.30
CA ALA A 30 -8.49 5.99 -0.88
C ALA A 30 -8.13 4.71 -1.66
N ALA A 31 -6.94 4.64 -2.26
CA ALA A 31 -6.46 3.42 -2.91
C ALA A 31 -6.01 2.38 -1.87
N ILE A 32 -5.28 2.80 -0.84
CA ILE A 32 -4.79 1.93 0.23
C ILE A 32 -5.94 1.33 1.02
N TYR A 33 -6.98 2.11 1.37
CA TYR A 33 -8.16 1.61 2.09
C TYR A 33 -9.01 0.59 1.32
N ARG A 34 -8.76 0.42 0.01
CA ARG A 34 -9.41 -0.61 -0.80
C ARG A 34 -8.59 -1.89 -0.92
N LEU A 35 -7.39 -1.94 -0.34
CA LEU A 35 -6.57 -3.15 -0.38
C LEU A 35 -7.32 -4.38 0.20
N PRO A 36 -7.13 -5.56 -0.40
CA PRO A 36 -6.18 -5.89 -1.47
C PRO A 36 -6.66 -5.59 -2.91
N ASP A 37 -7.78 -4.87 -3.10
CA ASP A 37 -8.29 -4.54 -4.44
C ASP A 37 -7.41 -3.52 -5.18
N GLY A 38 -7.54 -3.47 -6.51
CA GLY A 38 -6.90 -2.49 -7.39
C GLY A 38 -5.77 -3.08 -8.23
N ASN A 39 -4.83 -2.23 -8.66
CA ASN A 39 -3.68 -2.66 -9.46
C ASN A 39 -2.58 -3.23 -8.56
N VAL A 40 -2.89 -4.35 -7.92
CA VAL A 40 -2.01 -5.09 -7.03
C VAL A 40 -1.29 -6.19 -7.80
N LYS A 41 0.02 -6.29 -7.61
CA LYS A 41 0.84 -7.38 -8.16
C LYS A 41 1.85 -7.88 -7.12
N PRO A 42 2.15 -9.19 -7.09
CA PRO A 42 3.27 -9.69 -6.29
C PRO A 42 4.58 -9.10 -6.81
N ILE A 43 5.54 -8.91 -5.91
CA ILE A 43 6.91 -8.51 -6.26
C ILE A 43 7.69 -9.78 -6.58
N LYS A 44 8.37 -9.80 -7.72
CA LYS A 44 9.21 -10.95 -8.11
C LYS A 44 10.37 -11.09 -7.13
N GLY A 45 10.63 -12.32 -6.69
CA GLY A 45 11.75 -12.64 -5.79
C GLY A 45 11.48 -12.42 -4.29
N TYR A 46 10.28 -12.00 -3.90
CA TYR A 46 9.90 -11.80 -2.50
C TYR A 46 8.55 -12.49 -2.20
N GLU A 47 8.54 -13.40 -1.23
CA GLU A 47 7.32 -14.08 -0.81
C GLU A 47 6.44 -13.18 0.05
N ASN A 48 5.13 -13.14 -0.25
CA ASN A 48 4.13 -12.34 0.46
C ASN A 48 4.31 -10.82 0.38
N PHE A 49 5.14 -10.32 -0.53
CA PHE A 49 5.25 -8.89 -0.83
C PHE A 49 4.46 -8.54 -2.08
N TYR A 50 3.67 -7.49 -1.96
CA TYR A 50 2.81 -6.98 -3.00
C TYR A 50 3.10 -5.51 -3.24
N ARG A 51 2.83 -5.07 -4.46
CA ARG A 51 2.83 -3.65 -4.84
C ARG A 51 1.44 -3.25 -5.32
N LEU A 52 0.93 -2.14 -4.84
CA LEU A 52 -0.21 -1.44 -5.42
C LEU A 52 0.31 -0.25 -6.23
N ARG A 53 -0.18 -0.12 -7.47
CA ARG A 53 0.08 1.06 -8.29
C ARG A 53 -1.03 2.11 -8.12
N VAL A 54 -0.66 3.34 -7.79
CA VAL A 54 -1.58 4.48 -7.66
C VAL A 54 -1.04 5.66 -8.47
N GLY A 55 -1.45 5.77 -9.74
CA GLY A 55 -0.90 6.77 -10.66
C GLY A 55 0.62 6.59 -10.85
N ASP A 56 1.37 7.59 -10.36
CA ASP A 56 2.83 7.65 -10.38
C ASP A 56 3.49 7.16 -9.08
N TYR A 57 2.71 6.65 -8.13
CA TYR A 57 3.21 6.05 -6.90
C TYR A 57 3.12 4.53 -6.92
N ARG A 58 4.00 3.92 -6.13
CA ARG A 58 3.90 2.51 -5.72
C ARG A 58 3.79 2.45 -4.21
N VAL A 59 2.98 1.51 -3.75
CA VAL A 59 2.80 1.18 -2.34
C VAL A 59 3.25 -0.27 -2.17
N ILE A 60 4.25 -0.53 -1.34
CA ILE A 60 4.68 -1.89 -1.02
C ILE A 60 4.04 -2.30 0.29
N PHE A 61 3.44 -3.48 0.31
CA PHE A 61 2.75 -4.00 1.47
C PHE A 61 2.79 -5.52 1.53
N THR A 62 2.51 -6.06 2.71
CA THR A 62 2.31 -7.49 2.95
C THR A 62 0.87 -7.74 3.39
N ILE A 63 0.37 -8.95 3.13
CA ILE A 63 -0.95 -9.39 3.56
C ILE A 63 -0.75 -10.55 4.53
N ASN A 64 -1.32 -10.44 5.73
CA ASN A 64 -1.47 -11.54 6.67
C ASN A 64 -2.96 -11.91 6.70
N ASP A 65 -3.32 -12.95 5.95
CA ASP A 65 -4.68 -13.48 5.87
C ASP A 65 -5.17 -14.15 7.15
N LYS A 66 -4.26 -14.61 8.02
CA LYS A 66 -4.64 -15.24 9.30
C LYS A 66 -5.20 -14.20 10.26
N ASP A 67 -4.56 -13.05 10.35
CA ASP A 67 -4.94 -11.97 11.27
C ASP A 67 -5.77 -10.88 10.60
N LEU A 68 -6.04 -10.99 9.29
CA LEU A 68 -6.69 -9.95 8.47
C LEU A 68 -5.97 -8.60 8.57
N ILE A 69 -4.64 -8.61 8.52
CA ILE A 69 -3.79 -7.42 8.62
C ILE A 69 -3.07 -7.18 7.30
N ILE A 70 -3.09 -5.93 6.84
CA ILE A 70 -2.23 -5.43 5.76
C ILE A 70 -1.24 -4.44 6.34
N ILE A 71 0.06 -4.71 6.12
CA ILE A 71 1.12 -3.83 6.60
C ILE A 71 1.71 -3.08 5.41
N VAL A 72 1.50 -1.77 5.37
CA VAL A 72 2.07 -0.88 4.36
C VAL A 72 3.49 -0.52 4.76
N LEU A 73 4.47 -1.09 4.07
CA LEU A 73 5.89 -0.99 4.41
C LEU A 73 6.51 0.32 3.91
N THR A 74 6.23 0.67 2.66
CA THR A 74 6.73 1.92 2.07
C THR A 74 5.82 2.41 0.94
N ILE A 75 5.88 3.72 0.70
CA ILE A 75 5.22 4.40 -0.42
C ILE A 75 6.30 5.24 -1.07
N GLY A 76 6.35 5.26 -2.39
CA GLY A 76 7.39 5.94 -3.15
C GLY A 76 6.97 6.23 -4.58
N ASN A 77 7.77 7.03 -5.27
CA ASN A 77 7.55 7.35 -6.67
C ASN A 77 7.88 6.15 -7.57
N ARG A 78 7.26 6.11 -8.73
CA ARG A 78 7.53 5.11 -9.75
C ARG A 78 9.00 5.24 -10.21
N GLY A 79 9.78 4.18 -9.98
CA GLY A 79 11.20 4.11 -10.37
C GLY A 79 12.16 4.31 -9.20
N GLU A 80 11.68 4.88 -8.10
CA GLU A 80 12.41 4.95 -6.83
C GLU A 80 12.24 3.66 -6.02
N ILE A 81 11.08 3.02 -6.16
CA ILE A 81 10.74 1.72 -5.54
C ILE A 81 10.22 0.71 -6.57
#